data_AF-A0A1V2LR71-F1
#
_entry.id   AF-A0A1V2LR71-F1
#
_cell.length_a   1.000
_cell.length_b   1.000
_cell.length_c   1.000
_cell.angle_alpha   90.00
_cell.angle_beta   90.00
_cell.angle_gamma   90.00
#
_symmetry.space_group_name_H-M   'P 1'
#
loop_
_entity.id
_entity.type
_entity.pdbx_description
1 polymer ?
#
loop_
_entity_poly.entity_id
_entity_poly.type
_entity_poly.pdbx_seq_one_letter_code
_entity_poly.pdbx_strand_id
1 'polypeptide(L)'
;MFQHGTYEKTDNGSLVLTPFKDDGRQLLSQPCSDDGISLYSRYYQPEKFKAYQVYVDPFHGKWRIDLIKSNGEYMQPLYQVYNPPQMLPTITLNPTSGSKETEVSNKVKRELGLELGLSDRIKRSLENRYKTNAIRKDSINYSLWWWTSASMMVLGGVIFIFA
;
A
#
# COMPACT_ATOMS: atom_id res chain seq x y z
N MET A 1 -8.76 -16.40 -13.73
CA MET A 1 -9.00 -16.20 -12.28
C MET A 1 -8.04 -15.13 -11.80
N PHE A 2 -8.45 -14.21 -10.93
CA PHE A 2 -7.59 -13.14 -10.41
C PHE A 2 -7.26 -13.40 -8.94
N GLN A 3 -5.99 -13.28 -8.58
CA GLN A 3 -5.51 -13.29 -7.20
C GLN A 3 -4.66 -12.04 -6.97
N HIS A 4 -4.86 -11.40 -5.82
CA HIS A 4 -3.98 -10.31 -5.41
C HIS A 4 -2.65 -10.87 -4.87
N GLY A 5 -1.56 -10.12 -5.10
CA GLY A 5 -0.23 -10.53 -4.67
C GLY A 5 0.85 -9.59 -5.20
N THR A 6 2.08 -10.10 -5.21
CA THR A 6 3.26 -9.40 -5.68
C THR A 6 3.69 -9.89 -7.05
N TYR A 7 4.45 -9.06 -7.75
CA TYR A 7 5.11 -9.45 -9.00
C TYR A 7 6.60 -9.18 -8.91
N GLU A 8 7.38 -9.97 -9.63
CA GLU A 8 8.82 -9.80 -9.77
C GLU A 8 9.19 -9.88 -11.25
N LYS A 9 9.99 -8.90 -11.70
CA LYS A 9 10.59 -8.89 -13.03
C LYS A 9 11.98 -9.50 -12.91
N THR A 10 12.17 -10.67 -13.50
CA THR A 10 13.49 -11.32 -13.51
C THR A 10 14.37 -10.70 -14.60
N ASP A 11 15.69 -10.67 -14.39
CA ASP A 11 16.67 -10.18 -15.37
C ASP A 11 16.57 -10.89 -16.73
N ASN A 12 16.11 -12.14 -16.74
CA ASN A 12 15.88 -12.94 -17.94
C ASN A 12 14.66 -12.50 -18.76
N GLY A 13 13.96 -11.42 -18.37
CA GLY A 13 12.76 -10.93 -19.04
C GLY A 13 11.47 -11.68 -18.69
N SER A 14 11.54 -12.69 -17.81
CA SER A 14 10.36 -13.38 -17.29
C SER A 14 9.65 -12.55 -16.22
N LEU A 15 8.34 -12.77 -16.07
CA LEU A 15 7.52 -12.16 -15.03
C LEU A 15 6.99 -13.25 -14.11
N VAL A 16 7.26 -13.14 -12.81
CA VAL A 16 6.75 -14.06 -11.79
C VAL A 16 5.68 -13.35 -10.98
N LEU A 17 4.50 -13.97 -10.86
CA LEU A 17 3.39 -13.49 -10.05
C LEU A 17 3.23 -14.39 -8.82
N THR A 18 3.31 -13.80 -7.63
CA THR A 18 3.22 -14.52 -6.36
C THR A 18 1.99 -14.05 -5.59
N PRO A 19 0.88 -14.81 -5.60
CA PRO A 19 -0.33 -14.45 -4.88
C PRO A 19 -0.15 -14.60 -3.36
N PHE A 20 -0.92 -13.83 -2.59
CA PHE A 20 -1.02 -14.05 -1.14
C PHE A 20 -1.89 -15.28 -0.86
N LYS A 21 -1.34 -16.22 -0.08
CA LYS A 21 -1.95 -17.53 0.19
C LYS A 21 -3.34 -17.45 0.83
N ASP A 22 -3.56 -16.45 1.69
CA ASP A 22 -4.79 -16.35 2.47
C ASP A 22 -5.93 -15.59 1.77
N ASP A 23 -5.61 -14.84 0.71
CA ASP A 23 -6.60 -13.99 0.03
C ASP A 23 -7.31 -14.72 -1.11
N GLY A 24 -6.69 -15.74 -1.69
CA GLY A 24 -7.28 -16.53 -2.75
C GLY A 24 -8.43 -17.42 -2.29
N ARG A 25 -9.57 -17.34 -2.98
CA ARG A 25 -10.79 -18.12 -2.67
C ARG A 25 -11.35 -18.72 -3.96
N GLN A 26 -11.79 -19.96 -3.88
CA GLN A 26 -12.48 -20.65 -4.97
C GLN A 26 -13.67 -21.45 -4.42
N LEU A 27 -14.73 -21.51 -5.19
CA LEU A 27 -15.85 -22.41 -4.95
C LEU A 27 -15.65 -23.63 -5.85
N LEU A 28 -15.45 -24.79 -5.23
CA LEU A 28 -15.25 -26.05 -5.91
C LEU A 28 -16.55 -26.85 -5.83
N SER A 29 -17.08 -27.22 -6.98
CA SER A 29 -18.26 -28.09 -7.08
C SER A 29 -17.90 -29.30 -7.93
N GLN A 30 -17.98 -30.50 -7.35
CA GLN A 30 -17.87 -31.77 -8.05
C GLN A 30 -19.24 -32.47 -7.95
N PRO A 31 -20.16 -32.22 -8.90
CA PRO A 31 -21.54 -32.74 -8.83
C PRO A 31 -21.63 -34.26 -8.71
N CYS A 32 -20.58 -34.97 -9.15
CA CYS A 32 -20.51 -36.43 -9.08
C CYS A 32 -20.04 -36.98 -7.73
N SER A 33 -19.40 -36.18 -6.87
CA SER A 33 -18.85 -36.63 -5.57
C SER A 33 -19.32 -35.83 -4.36
N ASP A 34 -19.89 -34.64 -4.56
CA ASP A 34 -20.13 -33.69 -3.48
C ASP A 34 -21.60 -33.63 -3.05
N ASP A 35 -22.45 -34.56 -3.50
CA ASP A 35 -23.88 -34.66 -3.17
C ASP A 35 -24.65 -33.32 -3.31
N GLY A 36 -24.22 -32.47 -4.24
CA GLY A 36 -24.80 -31.14 -4.48
C GLY A 36 -24.31 -30.02 -3.55
N ILE A 37 -23.32 -30.27 -2.70
CA ILE A 37 -22.75 -29.29 -1.77
C ILE A 37 -21.44 -28.73 -2.33
N SER A 38 -21.40 -27.44 -2.66
CA SER A 38 -20.16 -26.81 -3.10
C SER A 38 -19.22 -26.51 -1.93
N LEU A 39 -17.95 -26.89 -2.06
CA LEU A 39 -16.90 -26.60 -1.08
C LEU A 39 -16.26 -25.23 -1.35
N TYR A 40 -16.30 -24.35 -0.35
CA TYR A 40 -15.55 -23.11 -0.37
C TYR A 40 -14.13 -23.33 0.17
N SER A 41 -13.13 -23.22 -0.70
CA SER A 41 -11.72 -23.51 -0.37
C SER A 41 -10.80 -22.32 -0.69
N ARG A 42 -9.62 -22.31 -0.04
CA ARG A 42 -8.57 -21.36 -0.40
C ARG A 42 -7.91 -21.78 -1.70
N TYR A 43 -7.56 -20.79 -2.50
CA TYR A 43 -6.90 -20.96 -3.79
C TYR A 43 -5.52 -20.33 -3.74
N TYR A 44 -4.51 -21.00 -4.29
CA TYR A 44 -3.15 -20.49 -4.39
C TYR A 44 -2.52 -21.01 -5.66
N GLN A 45 -2.25 -20.11 -6.61
CA GLN A 45 -1.61 -20.47 -7.86
C GLN A 45 -0.54 -19.43 -8.23
N PRO A 46 0.75 -19.68 -7.89
CA PRO A 46 1.83 -18.87 -8.42
C PRO A 46 1.95 -19.07 -9.93
N GLU A 47 2.20 -18.00 -10.66
CA GLU A 47 2.26 -18.03 -12.12
C GLU A 47 3.57 -17.43 -12.61
N LYS A 48 4.18 -18.06 -13.63
CA LYS A 48 5.40 -17.58 -14.27
C LYS A 48 5.17 -17.44 -15.76
N PHE A 49 5.33 -16.22 -16.26
CA PHE A 49 5.30 -15.91 -17.67
C PHE A 49 6.70 -15.95 -18.25
N LYS A 50 6.80 -16.49 -19.47
CA LYS A 50 8.06 -16.59 -20.22
C LYS A 50 8.60 -15.20 -20.54
N ALA A 51 7.72 -14.31 -20.99
CA ALA A 51 8.03 -12.95 -21.36
C ALA A 51 6.78 -12.08 -21.23
N TYR A 52 6.96 -10.77 -21.28
CA TYR A 52 5.89 -9.79 -21.32
C TYR A 52 6.27 -8.65 -22.26
N GLN A 53 5.28 -8.01 -22.88
CA GLN A 53 5.49 -6.86 -23.75
C GLN A 53 4.65 -5.69 -23.25
N VAL A 54 5.23 -4.50 -23.17
CA VAL A 54 4.55 -3.27 -22.76
C VAL A 54 4.69 -2.26 -23.88
N TYR A 55 3.57 -1.78 -24.40
CA TYR A 55 3.57 -0.80 -25.49
C TYR A 55 2.26 0.00 -25.51
N VAL A 56 2.24 1.08 -26.29
CA VAL A 56 1.01 1.84 -26.55
C VAL A 56 0.30 1.21 -27.73
N ASP A 57 -0.93 0.74 -27.52
CA ASP A 57 -1.72 0.15 -28.59
C ASP A 57 -2.00 1.20 -29.69
N PRO A 58 -1.58 0.97 -30.95
CA PRO A 58 -1.78 1.93 -32.03
C PRO A 58 -3.26 2.18 -32.37
N PHE A 59 -4.15 1.22 -32.07
CA PHE A 59 -5.57 1.38 -32.36
C PHE A 59 -6.30 2.18 -31.28
N HIS A 60 -6.00 1.89 -29.99
CA HIS A 60 -6.70 2.52 -28.86
C HIS A 60 -5.95 3.71 -28.25
N GLY A 61 -4.67 3.91 -28.57
CA GLY A 61 -3.82 4.95 -27.98
C GLY A 61 -3.59 4.78 -26.47
N LYS A 62 -3.77 3.57 -25.92
CA LYS A 62 -3.64 3.27 -24.49
C LYS A 62 -2.47 2.34 -24.23
N TRP A 63 -1.84 2.49 -23.05
CA TRP A 63 -0.85 1.53 -22.59
C TRP A 63 -1.48 0.14 -22.44
N ARG A 64 -0.80 -0.84 -23.00
CA ARG A 64 -1.18 -2.25 -23.03
C ARG A 64 0.00 -3.10 -22.57
N ILE A 65 -0.31 -4.16 -21.82
CA ILE A 65 0.63 -5.23 -21.51
C ILE A 65 0.08 -6.56 -22.03
N ASP A 66 0.96 -7.28 -22.73
CA ASP A 66 0.71 -8.64 -23.19
C ASP A 66 1.60 -9.60 -22.41
N LEU A 67 0.98 -10.64 -21.86
CA LEU A 67 1.66 -11.69 -21.10
C LEU A 67 1.83 -12.92 -21.98
N ILE A 68 3.03 -13.49 -22.01
CA ILE A 68 3.37 -14.66 -22.83
C ILE A 68 3.57 -15.86 -21.91
N LYS A 69 2.72 -16.88 -22.07
CA LYS A 69 2.78 -18.12 -21.29
C LYS A 69 4.08 -18.88 -21.54
N SER A 70 4.35 -19.89 -20.71
CA SER A 70 5.44 -20.86 -20.94
C SER A 70 5.40 -21.48 -22.33
N ASN A 71 4.20 -21.73 -22.86
CA ASN A 71 3.98 -22.36 -24.16
C ASN A 71 4.16 -21.39 -25.34
N GLY A 72 4.45 -20.11 -25.09
CA GLY A 72 4.58 -19.08 -26.12
C GLY A 72 3.26 -18.45 -26.56
N GLU A 73 2.12 -18.96 -26.09
CA GLU A 73 0.82 -18.35 -26.33
C GLU A 73 0.68 -17.01 -25.60
N TYR A 74 0.04 -16.06 -26.28
CA TYR A 74 -0.35 -14.78 -25.68
C TYR A 74 -1.61 -14.97 -24.83
N MET A 75 -1.59 -14.36 -23.65
CA MET A 75 -2.78 -14.20 -22.81
C MET A 75 -3.68 -13.09 -23.34
N GLN A 76 -4.85 -12.94 -22.72
CA GLN A 76 -5.71 -11.79 -22.97
C GLN A 76 -4.93 -10.47 -22.76
N PRO A 77 -5.06 -9.48 -23.67
CA PRO A 77 -4.38 -8.20 -23.56
C PRO A 77 -4.94 -7.42 -22.36
N LEU A 78 -4.05 -6.77 -21.60
CA LEU A 78 -4.43 -5.97 -20.43
C LEU A 78 -4.15 -4.50 -20.69
N TYR A 79 -5.19 -3.67 -20.61
CA TYR A 79 -5.08 -2.22 -20.82
C TYR A 79 -4.96 -1.47 -19.50
N GLN A 80 -4.10 -0.45 -19.49
CA GLN A 80 -3.99 0.43 -18.34
C GLN A 80 -5.27 1.27 -18.19
N VAL A 81 -5.88 1.19 -16.99
CA VAL A 81 -7.08 1.96 -16.66
C VAL A 81 -6.75 3.22 -15.86
N TYR A 82 -5.79 3.14 -14.92
CA TYR A 82 -5.44 4.24 -14.01
C TYR A 82 -3.95 4.56 -14.00
N ASN A 83 -3.63 5.84 -13.83
CA ASN A 83 -2.29 6.36 -13.57
C ASN A 83 -2.41 7.57 -12.62
N PRO A 84 -2.01 7.48 -11.33
CA PRO A 84 -1.28 6.38 -10.69
C PRO A 84 -2.13 5.09 -10.55
N PRO A 85 -1.50 3.91 -10.41
CA PRO A 85 -2.21 2.65 -10.29
C PRO A 85 -3.05 2.61 -9.01
N GLN A 86 -4.32 2.25 -9.14
CA GLN A 86 -5.21 1.94 -8.02
C GLN A 86 -5.19 0.43 -7.77
N MET A 87 -4.24 -0.02 -6.95
CA MET A 87 -4.14 -1.41 -6.51
C MET A 87 -4.63 -1.55 -5.07
N LEU A 88 -5.13 -2.74 -4.71
CA LEU A 88 -5.32 -3.10 -3.31
C LEU A 88 -3.96 -3.07 -2.58
N PRO A 89 -3.95 -2.85 -1.25
CA PRO A 89 -2.73 -2.89 -0.45
C PRO A 89 -1.95 -4.18 -0.65
N THR A 90 -0.62 -4.11 -0.75
CA THR A 90 0.30 -5.26 -0.90
C THR A 90 0.50 -6.03 0.41
N ILE A 91 -0.57 -6.16 1.20
CA ILE A 91 -0.61 -6.92 2.45
C ILE A 91 -1.73 -7.95 2.34
N THR A 92 -1.67 -8.99 3.17
CA THR A 92 -2.75 -9.97 3.30
C THR A 92 -4.01 -9.28 3.82
N LEU A 93 -5.11 -9.33 3.06
CA LEU A 93 -6.37 -8.67 3.43
C LEU A 93 -7.15 -9.44 4.50
N ASN A 94 -7.02 -10.78 4.52
CA ASN A 94 -7.66 -11.64 5.51
C ASN A 94 -6.66 -12.61 6.15
N PRO A 95 -5.81 -12.15 7.09
CA PRO A 95 -4.87 -13.02 7.78
C PRO A 95 -5.63 -14.09 8.58
N THR A 96 -5.15 -15.33 8.56
CA THR A 96 -5.57 -16.34 9.53
C THR A 96 -4.57 -16.46 10.66
N SER A 97 -4.97 -17.07 11.78
CA SER A 97 -4.23 -17.17 13.04
C SER A 97 -2.83 -17.82 12.97
N GLY A 98 -2.32 -18.17 11.78
CA GLY A 98 -0.95 -18.63 11.53
C GLY A 98 -0.19 -17.90 10.41
N SER A 99 -0.81 -16.95 9.70
CA SER A 99 -0.16 -16.22 8.61
C SER A 99 0.51 -14.95 9.16
N LYS A 100 1.85 -14.98 9.27
CA LYS A 100 2.63 -13.80 9.63
C LYS A 100 2.43 -12.73 8.55
N GLU A 101 1.80 -11.62 8.92
CA GLU A 101 1.79 -10.42 8.10
C GLU A 101 3.23 -10.06 7.72
N THR A 102 3.45 -9.62 6.48
CA THR A 102 4.78 -9.17 6.06
C THR A 102 5.11 -7.89 6.82
N GLU A 103 5.77 -8.06 7.97
CA GLU A 103 6.22 -6.98 8.84
C GLU A 103 7.14 -6.06 8.03
N VAL A 104 6.69 -4.84 7.77
CA VAL A 104 7.59 -3.74 7.41
C VAL A 104 8.48 -3.51 8.62
N SER A 105 9.66 -4.13 8.60
CA SER A 105 10.67 -4.08 9.66
C SER A 105 11.22 -2.66 9.80
N ASN A 106 10.54 -1.82 10.57
CA ASN A 106 11.11 -0.60 11.14
C ASN A 106 12.01 -0.98 12.33
N LYS A 107 13.20 -1.52 12.03
CA LYS A 107 14.27 -1.77 13.00
C LYS A 107 14.95 -0.45 13.37
N VAL A 108 14.40 0.31 14.33
CA VAL A 108 15.17 1.26 15.16
C VAL A 108 14.57 1.34 16.57
N LYS A 109 15.32 0.79 17.55
CA LYS A 109 15.57 1.29 18.94
C LYS A 109 14.58 2.33 19.51
N ARG A 110 14.01 2.22 20.73
CA ARG A 110 14.65 1.96 22.04
C ARG A 110 13.57 1.84 23.15
N GLU A 111 13.92 1.09 24.19
CA GLU A 111 13.44 1.08 25.59
C GLU A 111 12.38 2.09 26.09
N LEU A 112 11.51 1.56 26.96
CA LEU A 112 10.62 2.22 27.93
C LEU A 112 9.18 2.54 27.47
N GLY A 113 8.28 1.57 27.67
CA GLY A 113 6.87 1.81 27.96
C GLY A 113 5.93 2.03 26.77
N LEU A 114 5.28 0.94 26.33
CA LEU A 114 4.01 0.93 25.58
C LEU A 114 4.01 1.77 24.29
N GLU A 115 4.85 1.39 23.33
CA GLU A 115 4.88 1.97 21.98
C GLU A 115 3.82 1.28 21.10
N LEU A 116 2.61 1.82 21.05
CA LEU A 116 1.72 1.59 19.91
C LEU A 116 2.43 2.08 18.65
N GLY A 117 2.45 1.24 17.62
CA GLY A 117 3.01 1.59 16.32
C GLY A 117 2.44 2.91 15.78
N LEU A 118 3.21 3.60 14.94
CA LEU A 118 2.82 4.87 14.33
C LEU A 118 1.40 4.80 13.73
N SER A 119 1.06 3.67 13.11
CA SER A 119 -0.27 3.37 12.56
C SER A 119 -1.37 3.38 13.62
N ASP A 120 -1.16 2.77 14.78
CA ASP A 120 -2.12 2.76 15.88
C ASP A 120 -2.24 4.11 16.58
N ARG A 121 -1.13 4.87 16.68
CA ARG A 121 -1.17 6.26 17.15
C ARG A 121 -1.99 7.14 16.20
N ILE A 122 -1.83 6.97 14.90
CA ILE A 122 -2.62 7.68 13.88
C ILE A 122 -4.09 7.28 13.97
N LYS A 123 -4.40 5.98 14.05
CA LYS A 123 -5.79 5.50 14.19
C LYS A 123 -6.47 6.07 15.43
N ARG A 124 -5.83 6.01 16.60
CA ARG A 124 -6.37 6.61 17.83
C ARG A 124 -6.47 8.13 17.75
N SER A 125 -5.51 8.81 17.13
CA SER A 125 -5.57 10.26 16.92
C SER A 125 -6.78 10.65 16.06
N LEU A 126 -7.03 9.91 14.98
CA LEU A 126 -8.17 10.16 14.09
C LEU A 126 -9.50 9.84 14.77
N GLU A 127 -9.58 8.75 15.53
CA GLU A 127 -10.80 8.39 16.26
C GLU A 127 -11.16 9.46 17.32
N ASN A 128 -10.17 9.98 18.03
CA ASN A 128 -10.40 11.01 19.05
C ASN A 128 -10.73 12.40 18.47
N ARG A 129 -10.29 12.72 17.25
CA ARG A 129 -10.62 14.01 16.59
C ARG A 129 -12.11 14.22 16.40
N TYR A 130 -12.89 13.16 16.15
CA TYR A 130 -14.34 13.27 15.94
C TYR A 130 -15.14 13.22 17.25
N LYS A 131 -14.55 12.70 18.33
CA LYS A 131 -15.23 12.54 19.62
C LYS A 131 -14.94 13.69 20.60
N THR A 132 -13.84 14.44 20.41
CA THR A 132 -13.42 15.49 21.35
C THR A 132 -12.94 16.75 20.61
N ASN A 133 -13.40 17.93 21.07
CA ASN A 133 -12.88 19.24 20.65
C ASN A 133 -11.57 19.62 21.38
N ALA A 134 -10.81 18.63 21.86
CA ALA A 134 -9.61 18.87 22.64
C ALA A 134 -8.47 19.35 21.74
N ILE A 135 -8.29 20.66 21.67
CA ILE A 135 -7.15 21.28 21.00
C ILE A 135 -5.93 21.09 21.90
N ARG A 136 -4.87 20.47 21.37
CA ARG A 136 -3.59 20.37 22.05
C ARG A 136 -3.04 21.79 22.21
N LYS A 137 -2.95 22.28 23.45
CA LYS A 137 -2.20 23.49 23.77
C LYS A 137 -0.74 23.11 23.87
N ASP A 138 0.08 23.66 22.98
CA ASP A 138 1.52 23.54 23.11
C ASP A 138 2.00 24.32 24.33
N SER A 139 3.04 23.81 25.00
CA SER A 139 3.59 24.42 26.21
C SER A 139 4.28 25.76 25.97
N ILE A 140 4.58 26.07 24.71
CA ILE A 140 5.31 27.28 24.31
C ILE A 140 4.33 28.27 23.67
N ASN A 141 4.28 29.48 24.20
CA ASN A 141 3.46 30.57 23.64
C ASN A 141 4.13 31.15 22.39
N TYR A 142 3.89 30.54 21.22
CA TYR A 142 4.47 30.96 19.94
C TYR A 142 4.15 32.42 19.57
N SER A 143 2.96 32.92 19.92
CA SER A 143 2.59 34.33 19.69
C SER A 143 3.53 35.30 20.42
N LEU A 144 3.87 35.00 21.68
CA LEU A 144 4.77 35.84 22.47
C LEU A 144 6.18 35.85 21.87
N TRP A 145 6.68 34.68 21.47
CA TRP A 145 8.01 34.55 20.86
C TRP A 145 8.12 35.26 19.51
N TRP A 146 7.07 35.15 18.68
CA TRP A 146 6.99 35.85 17.41
C TRP A 146 7.01 37.37 17.58
N TRP A 147 6.19 37.91 18.49
CA TRP A 147 6.15 39.34 18.78
C TRP A 147 7.47 39.86 19.39
N THR A 148 8.13 39.07 20.24
CA THR A 148 9.45 39.45 20.77
C THR A 148 10.51 39.53 19.67
N SER A 149 10.49 38.61 18.70
CA SER A 149 11.42 38.62 17.58
C SER A 149 11.18 39.80 16.64
N ALA A 150 9.92 40.07 16.30
CA ALA A 150 9.53 41.22 15.48
C ALA A 150 9.93 42.54 16.17
N SER A 151 9.69 42.65 17.48
CA SER A 151 10.06 43.85 18.26
C SER A 151 11.57 44.10 18.26
N MET A 152 12.39 43.04 18.39
CA MET A 152 13.84 43.18 18.34
C MET A 152 14.34 43.60 16.95
N MET A 153 13.77 43.06 15.87
CA MET A 153 14.13 43.47 14.51
C MET A 153 13.81 44.95 14.25
N VAL A 154 12.65 45.43 14.68
CA VAL A 154 12.26 46.84 14.51
C VAL A 154 13.15 47.76 15.34
N LEU A 155 13.39 47.44 16.62
CA LEU A 155 14.28 48.23 17.48
C LEU A 155 15.71 48.28 16.92
N GLY A 156 16.25 47.15 16.44
CA GLY A 156 17.55 47.10 15.81
C GLY A 156 17.64 47.95 14.55
N GLY A 157 16.59 47.94 13.71
CA GLY A 157 16.52 48.77 12.51
C GLY A 157 16.45 50.27 12.81
N VAL A 158 15.69 50.67 13.85
CA VAL A 158 15.63 52.08 14.28
C VAL A 158 16.98 52.55 14.81
N ILE A 159 17.63 51.76 15.67
CA ILE A 159 18.96 52.10 16.19
C ILE A 159 19.97 52.23 15.03
N PHE A 160 19.93 51.36 14.03
CA PHE A 160 20.84 51.43 12.88
C PHE A 160 20.67 52.70 12.02
N ILE A 161 19.47 53.29 11.98
CA ILE A 161 19.20 54.52 11.21
C ILE A 161 19.61 55.77 11.98
N PHE A 162 19.53 55.74 13.31
CA PHE A 162 19.80 56.89 14.19
C PHE A 162 21.19 56.85 14.86
N ALA A 163 21.96 55.77 14.69
CA ALA A 163 23.36 55.64 15.09
C ALA A 163 24.29 55.91 13.91
#